data_AF-A0A5N5G5I4-F1
#
_entry.id   AF-A0A5N5G5I4-F1
#
_cell.length_a   1.000
_cell.length_b   1.000
_cell.length_c   1.000
_cell.angle_alpha   90.00
_cell.angle_beta   90.00
_cell.angle_gamma   90.00
#
_symmetry.space_group_name_H-M   'P 1'
#
loop_
_entity.id
_entity.type
_entity.pdbx_description
1 polymer ?
#
loop_
_entity_poly.entity_id
_entity_poly.type
_entity_poly.pdbx_seq_one_letter_code
_entity_poly.pdbx_strand_id
1 'polypeptide(L)'
;MLVMKNHPCLMAPWHYFGRCIKGGGPFAFKMAHGLEIWDYASQNLEFNKLFNGGMACTARVVMKAILTGYEHGFDSIGSLVDVGGGTGGAVAEIVKAYPNSRVSILICRIDSDCIKILKSCQKVIPEKSWKIIIVDIVLEPNGEGILDDTGLVFDLLMIAHASGGRERTESEWKKILEGGGFPRYKVIKIPTIASIVEAYPM
;
A
#
# COMPACT_ATOMS: atom_id res chain seq x y z
N MET A 1 -8.89 3.65 -11.52
CA MET A 1 -8.48 4.87 -10.79
C MET A 1 -8.91 6.20 -11.42
N LEU A 2 -8.96 6.37 -12.75
CA LEU A 2 -9.18 7.68 -13.38
C LEU A 2 -10.42 8.44 -12.87
N VAL A 3 -11.60 7.79 -12.85
CA VAL A 3 -12.85 8.40 -12.37
C VAL A 3 -12.74 8.84 -10.91
N MET A 4 -12.19 7.97 -10.06
CA MET A 4 -11.97 8.26 -8.64
C MET A 4 -11.06 9.48 -8.46
N LYS A 5 -9.92 9.53 -9.15
CA LYS A 5 -8.92 10.61 -9.02
C LYS A 5 -9.42 11.97 -9.50
N ASN A 6 -10.35 12.01 -10.46
CA ASN A 6 -10.94 13.25 -10.97
C ASN A 6 -12.25 13.64 -10.26
N HIS A 7 -12.69 12.85 -9.28
CA HIS A 7 -13.90 13.16 -8.54
C HIS A 7 -13.70 14.40 -7.66
N PRO A 8 -14.70 15.30 -7.51
CA PRO A 8 -14.58 16.51 -6.68
C PRO A 8 -14.03 16.26 -5.27
N CYS A 9 -14.40 15.14 -4.63
CA CYS A 9 -13.86 14.78 -3.31
C CYS A 9 -12.33 14.57 -3.28
N LEU A 10 -11.73 14.05 -4.35
CA LEU A 10 -10.27 13.89 -4.45
C LEU A 10 -9.59 15.06 -5.17
N MET A 11 -10.36 15.92 -5.84
CA MET A 11 -9.83 17.14 -6.45
C MET A 11 -9.75 18.31 -5.45
N ALA A 12 -10.73 18.41 -4.53
CA ALA A 12 -10.80 19.48 -3.53
C ALA A 12 -9.51 19.65 -2.68
N PRO A 13 -8.85 18.57 -2.19
CA PRO A 13 -7.61 18.67 -1.41
C PRO A 13 -6.51 19.47 -2.12
N TRP A 14 -6.39 19.38 -3.44
CA TRP A 14 -5.34 20.09 -4.18
C TRP A 14 -5.43 21.61 -4.10
N HIS A 15 -6.62 22.17 -3.89
CA HIS A 15 -6.80 23.60 -3.65
C HIS A 15 -6.24 24.06 -2.30
N TYR A 16 -6.06 23.15 -1.35
CA TYR A 16 -5.50 23.41 -0.02
C TYR A 16 -4.02 23.03 0.09
N PHE A 17 -3.48 22.29 -0.88
CA PHE A 17 -2.12 21.73 -0.84
C PHE A 17 -1.05 22.81 -0.65
N GLY A 18 -1.15 23.94 -1.35
CA GLY A 18 -0.22 25.07 -1.17
C GLY A 18 -0.25 25.67 0.24
N ARG A 19 -1.41 25.65 0.90
CA ARG A 19 -1.55 26.08 2.31
C ARG A 19 -0.95 25.06 3.27
N CYS A 20 -1.09 23.76 3.01
CA CYS A 20 -0.44 22.70 3.81
C CYS A 20 1.08 22.93 3.88
N ILE A 21 1.70 23.16 2.72
CA ILE A 21 3.16 23.29 2.62
C ILE A 21 3.65 24.56 3.30
N LYS A 22 2.95 25.69 3.11
CA LYS A 22 3.41 27.00 3.59
C LYS A 22 3.08 27.27 5.07
N GLY A 23 1.90 26.89 5.52
CA GLY A 23 1.34 27.36 6.79
C GLY A 23 1.55 26.42 7.98
N GLY A 24 1.90 25.16 7.74
CA GLY A 24 1.70 24.11 8.73
C GLY A 24 0.20 23.88 9.01
N GLY A 25 -0.16 22.68 9.44
CA GLY A 25 -1.56 22.29 9.66
C GLY A 25 -1.83 20.84 9.24
N PRO A 26 -3.08 20.37 9.34
CA PRO A 26 -3.43 19.05 8.85
C PRO A 26 -3.22 18.95 7.33
N PHE A 27 -3.03 17.73 6.83
CA PHE A 27 -2.87 17.43 5.41
C PHE A 27 -4.12 17.83 4.60
N ALA A 28 -3.96 17.94 3.28
CA ALA A 28 -4.86 18.72 2.43
C ALA A 28 -6.30 18.19 2.41
N PHE A 29 -6.47 16.87 2.45
CA PHE A 29 -7.79 16.26 2.47
C PHE A 29 -8.56 16.58 3.76
N LYS A 30 -7.89 16.57 4.91
CA LYS A 30 -8.51 16.97 6.18
C LYS A 30 -8.85 18.45 6.22
N MET A 31 -8.07 19.30 5.55
CA MET A 31 -8.46 20.71 5.37
C MET A 31 -9.69 20.88 4.47
N ALA A 32 -9.81 20.08 3.41
CA ALA A 32 -10.94 20.17 2.49
C ALA A 32 -12.25 19.61 3.07
N HIS A 33 -12.17 18.52 3.84
CA HIS A 33 -13.35 17.75 4.27
C HIS A 33 -13.59 17.73 5.78
N GLY A 34 -12.66 18.26 6.58
CA GLY A 34 -12.72 18.24 8.05
C GLY A 34 -12.45 16.88 8.71
N LEU A 35 -12.32 15.81 7.92
CA LEU A 35 -12.17 14.43 8.36
C LEU A 35 -10.94 13.76 7.73
N GLU A 36 -10.44 12.70 8.37
CA GLU A 36 -9.50 11.78 7.73
C GLU A 36 -10.20 11.00 6.60
N ILE A 37 -9.46 10.52 5.61
CA ILE A 37 -10.05 9.85 4.42
C ILE A 37 -10.91 8.63 4.78
N TRP A 38 -10.48 7.86 5.78
CA TRP A 38 -11.19 6.66 6.23
C TRP A 38 -12.47 7.02 7.00
N ASP A 39 -12.44 8.07 7.83
CA ASP A 39 -13.62 8.58 8.54
C ASP A 39 -14.62 9.23 7.58
N TYR A 40 -14.12 9.88 6.53
CA TYR A 40 -14.95 10.42 5.46
C TYR A 40 -15.62 9.31 4.66
N ALA A 41 -14.88 8.26 4.30
CA ALA A 41 -15.42 7.12 3.58
C ALA A 41 -16.42 6.30 4.41
N SER A 42 -16.28 6.22 5.73
CA SER A 42 -17.25 5.53 6.58
C SER A 42 -18.61 6.26 6.64
N GLN A 43 -18.59 7.59 6.49
CA GLN A 43 -19.78 8.45 6.54
C GLN A 43 -20.38 8.73 5.16
N ASN A 44 -19.60 8.60 4.08
CA ASN A 44 -20.03 8.87 2.71
C ASN A 44 -20.03 7.60 1.85
N LEU A 45 -21.20 6.96 1.73
CA LEU A 45 -21.36 5.71 0.98
C LEU A 45 -21.03 5.85 -0.51
N GLU A 46 -21.30 7.00 -1.12
CA GLU A 46 -20.99 7.24 -2.53
C GLU A 46 -19.48 7.30 -2.74
N PHE A 47 -18.78 8.10 -1.92
CA PHE A 47 -17.32 8.16 -1.95
C PHE A 47 -16.69 6.80 -1.65
N ASN A 48 -17.22 6.06 -0.68
CA ASN A 48 -16.75 4.72 -0.32
C ASN A 48 -16.85 3.75 -1.52
N LYS A 49 -18.00 3.71 -2.18
CA LYS A 49 -18.22 2.90 -3.39
C LYS A 49 -17.25 3.31 -4.51
N LEU A 50 -17.09 4.61 -4.73
CA LEU A 50 -16.16 5.14 -5.73
C LEU A 50 -14.70 4.75 -5.43
N PHE A 51 -14.29 4.90 -4.17
CA PHE A 51 -12.95 4.56 -3.70
C PHE A 51 -12.68 3.06 -3.88
N ASN A 52 -13.58 2.21 -3.38
CA ASN A 52 -13.46 0.76 -3.50
C ASN A 52 -13.47 0.29 -4.95
N GLY A 53 -14.33 0.85 -5.82
CA GLY A 53 -14.32 0.54 -7.25
C GLY A 53 -13.02 0.97 -7.93
N GLY A 54 -12.47 2.13 -7.54
CA GLY A 54 -11.18 2.63 -8.00
C GLY A 54 -10.03 1.70 -7.63
N MET A 55 -9.98 1.26 -6.36
CA MET A 55 -8.96 0.37 -5.83
C MET A 55 -9.06 -1.04 -6.40
N ALA A 56 -10.26 -1.62 -6.50
CA ALA A 56 -10.47 -2.94 -7.09
C ALA A 56 -10.02 -2.98 -8.56
N CYS A 57 -10.28 -1.91 -9.32
CA CYS A 57 -9.83 -1.81 -10.70
C CYS A 57 -8.30 -1.87 -10.82
N THR A 58 -7.58 -1.12 -9.98
CA THR A 58 -6.10 -1.16 -9.97
C THR A 58 -5.57 -2.47 -9.44
N ALA A 59 -6.17 -3.03 -8.39
CA ALA A 59 -5.76 -4.31 -7.81
C ALA A 59 -5.70 -5.40 -8.89
N ARG A 60 -6.67 -5.47 -9.82
CA ARG A 60 -6.62 -6.45 -10.93
C ARG A 60 -5.38 -6.33 -11.81
N VAL A 61 -4.94 -5.11 -12.11
CA VAL A 61 -3.74 -4.88 -12.93
C VAL A 61 -2.48 -5.27 -12.18
N VAL A 62 -2.37 -4.82 -10.91
CA VAL A 62 -1.23 -5.13 -10.05
C VAL A 62 -1.15 -6.63 -9.78
N MET A 63 -2.27 -7.30 -9.51
CA MET A 63 -2.32 -8.74 -9.28
C MET A 63 -1.86 -9.54 -10.50
N LYS A 64 -2.26 -9.14 -11.72
CA LYS A 64 -1.74 -9.78 -12.93
C LYS A 64 -0.22 -9.67 -13.04
N ALA A 65 0.34 -8.50 -12.70
CA ALA A 65 1.79 -8.30 -12.69
C ALA A 65 2.47 -9.12 -11.59
N ILE A 66 1.88 -9.23 -10.40
CA ILE A 66 2.37 -10.07 -9.30
C ILE A 66 2.40 -11.53 -9.72
N LEU A 67 1.28 -12.08 -10.22
CA LEU A 67 1.20 -13.49 -10.64
C LEU A 67 2.19 -13.82 -11.78
N THR A 68 2.62 -12.82 -12.55
CA THR A 68 3.63 -13.00 -13.62
C THR A 68 5.06 -12.83 -13.10
N GLY A 69 5.31 -11.83 -12.26
CA GLY A 69 6.66 -11.44 -11.81
C GLY A 69 7.09 -12.08 -10.49
N TYR A 70 6.20 -12.82 -9.84
CA TYR A 70 6.40 -13.43 -8.52
C TYR A 70 5.90 -14.88 -8.51
N GLU A 71 6.22 -15.59 -9.59
CA GLU A 71 5.71 -16.91 -9.98
C GLU A 71 5.79 -17.96 -8.85
N HIS A 72 6.95 -18.11 -8.22
CA HIS A 72 7.17 -19.06 -7.11
C HIS A 72 7.01 -18.44 -5.72
N GLY A 73 6.59 -17.17 -5.68
CA GLY A 73 6.50 -16.42 -4.45
C GLY A 73 5.47 -16.99 -3.48
N PHE A 74 4.43 -17.65 -4.01
CA PHE A 74 3.32 -18.24 -3.27
C PHE A 74 3.33 -19.78 -3.16
N ASP A 75 4.28 -20.48 -3.80
CA ASP A 75 4.25 -21.95 -3.96
C ASP A 75 4.37 -22.74 -2.65
N SER A 76 5.26 -22.30 -1.76
CA SER A 76 5.47 -22.89 -0.45
C SER A 76 4.60 -22.23 0.62
N ILE A 77 3.63 -21.42 0.18
CA ILE A 77 2.83 -20.67 1.11
C ILE A 77 1.70 -21.50 1.57
N GLY A 78 1.43 -21.18 2.81
CA GLY A 78 0.20 -21.45 3.37
C GLY A 78 -0.95 -20.44 3.11
N SER A 79 -1.46 -19.84 4.15
CA SER A 79 -2.69 -19.13 4.40
C SER A 79 -2.40 -17.69 4.10
N LEU A 80 -3.45 -16.93 4.00
CA LEU A 80 -3.33 -15.61 3.45
C LEU A 80 -4.21 -14.72 4.29
N VAL A 81 -3.57 -13.72 4.89
CA VAL A 81 -4.23 -12.70 5.70
C VAL A 81 -3.97 -11.34 5.06
N ASP A 82 -4.86 -10.96 4.16
CA ASP A 82 -4.79 -9.67 3.48
C ASP A 82 -5.20 -8.53 4.44
N VAL A 83 -4.21 -7.79 4.99
CA VAL A 83 -4.46 -6.72 5.97
C VAL A 83 -4.64 -5.38 5.28
N GLY A 84 -5.84 -4.85 5.43
CA GLY A 84 -6.26 -3.74 4.59
C GLY A 84 -6.64 -4.18 3.17
N GLY A 85 -7.03 -5.45 2.98
CA GLY A 85 -7.43 -6.03 1.69
C GLY A 85 -8.68 -5.42 1.03
N GLY A 86 -9.26 -4.39 1.62
CA GLY A 86 -10.45 -3.70 1.13
C GLY A 86 -11.62 -4.67 0.95
N THR A 87 -12.10 -4.82 -0.29
CA THR A 87 -13.19 -5.73 -0.64
C THR A 87 -12.74 -7.16 -0.94
N GLY A 88 -11.46 -7.49 -0.71
CA GLY A 88 -10.91 -8.85 -0.86
C GLY A 88 -10.54 -9.25 -2.28
N GLY A 89 -10.52 -8.32 -3.23
CA GLY A 89 -10.22 -8.62 -4.64
C GLY A 89 -8.81 -9.16 -4.87
N ALA A 90 -7.81 -8.67 -4.14
CA ALA A 90 -6.42 -9.11 -4.29
C ALA A 90 -6.22 -10.55 -3.80
N VAL A 91 -6.63 -10.83 -2.55
CA VAL A 91 -6.58 -12.19 -1.99
C VAL A 91 -7.38 -13.20 -2.81
N ALA A 92 -8.52 -12.82 -3.38
CA ALA A 92 -9.30 -13.71 -4.24
C ALA A 92 -8.53 -14.17 -5.49
N GLU A 93 -7.78 -13.28 -6.15
CA GLU A 93 -6.93 -13.63 -7.30
C GLU A 93 -5.78 -14.56 -6.88
N ILE A 94 -5.19 -14.35 -5.71
CA ILE A 94 -4.12 -15.22 -5.19
C ILE A 94 -4.66 -16.62 -4.90
N VAL A 95 -5.76 -16.73 -4.14
CA VAL A 95 -6.37 -18.04 -3.79
C VAL A 95 -6.79 -18.80 -5.05
N LYS A 96 -7.25 -18.09 -6.08
CA LYS A 96 -7.59 -18.70 -7.38
C LYS A 96 -6.37 -19.28 -8.11
N ALA A 97 -5.22 -18.61 -8.03
CA ALA A 97 -3.99 -19.07 -8.64
C ALA A 97 -3.27 -20.14 -7.81
N TYR A 98 -3.39 -20.08 -6.47
CA TYR A 98 -2.71 -20.97 -5.51
C TYR A 98 -3.73 -21.61 -4.54
N PRO A 99 -4.56 -22.57 -5.01
CA PRO A 99 -5.67 -23.11 -4.22
C PRO A 99 -5.24 -23.97 -3.01
N ASN A 100 -3.98 -24.41 -2.95
CA ASN A 100 -3.49 -25.36 -1.95
C ASN A 100 -2.71 -24.72 -0.79
N SER A 101 -2.69 -23.38 -0.72
CA SER A 101 -1.89 -22.67 0.27
C SER A 101 -2.70 -22.46 1.61
N ARG A 102 -2.22 -22.93 2.81
CA ARG A 102 -2.60 -22.52 4.27
C ARG A 102 -1.40 -22.37 5.38
N VAL A 103 -1.17 -21.29 6.25
CA VAL A 103 -0.02 -20.26 6.67
C VAL A 103 0.06 -18.72 6.22
N SER A 104 -0.32 -17.74 7.08
CA SER A 104 -0.55 -16.28 6.89
C SER A 104 0.51 -15.36 6.21
N ILE A 105 0.22 -14.81 5.01
CA ILE A 105 0.88 -13.60 4.46
C ILE A 105 0.13 -12.35 4.89
N LEU A 106 0.85 -11.29 5.24
CA LEU A 106 0.31 -9.93 5.34
C LEU A 106 0.58 -9.17 4.04
N ILE A 107 -0.44 -8.92 3.21
CA ILE A 107 -0.37 -7.83 2.23
C ILE A 107 -0.75 -6.57 2.98
N CYS A 108 0.18 -5.63 3.11
CA CYS A 108 -0.06 -4.38 3.83
C CYS A 108 0.20 -3.22 2.87
N ARG A 109 -0.83 -2.40 2.62
CA ARG A 109 -0.63 -1.04 2.13
C ARG A 109 -0.38 -0.17 3.34
N ILE A 110 0.82 0.41 3.46
CA ILE A 110 1.28 0.88 4.76
C ILE A 110 1.15 2.39 4.92
N ASP A 111 0.23 2.80 5.79
CA ASP A 111 0.04 4.18 6.25
C ASP A 111 1.10 4.57 7.32
N SER A 112 1.06 5.81 7.81
CA SER A 112 2.04 6.43 8.72
C SER A 112 2.38 5.66 10.01
N ASP A 113 1.59 4.65 10.38
CA ASP A 113 1.80 3.78 11.52
C ASP A 113 2.44 2.41 11.19
N CYS A 114 3.27 2.37 10.14
CA CYS A 114 3.91 1.15 9.61
C CYS A 114 4.45 0.20 10.67
N ILE A 115 5.28 0.73 11.58
CA ILE A 115 5.98 -0.05 12.59
C ILE A 115 4.99 -0.68 13.59
N LYS A 116 3.88 0.01 13.90
CA LYS A 116 2.86 -0.52 14.82
C LYS A 116 2.15 -1.72 14.20
N ILE A 117 1.82 -1.64 12.90
CA ILE A 117 1.20 -2.76 12.18
C ILE A 117 2.15 -3.94 12.13
N LEU A 118 3.41 -3.73 11.71
CA LEU A 118 4.43 -4.77 11.65
C LEU A 118 4.61 -5.48 13.01
N LYS A 119 4.71 -4.70 14.10
CA LYS A 119 4.80 -5.25 15.46
C LYS A 119 3.55 -6.02 15.89
N SER A 120 2.35 -5.57 15.49
CA SER A 120 1.11 -6.30 15.77
C SER A 120 1.08 -7.64 15.04
N CYS A 121 1.50 -7.67 13.77
CA CYS A 121 1.60 -8.93 13.01
C CYS A 121 2.58 -9.91 13.64
N GLN A 122 3.74 -9.40 14.11
CA GLN A 122 4.73 -10.22 14.82
C GLN A 122 4.18 -10.81 16.13
N LYS A 123 3.31 -10.10 16.85
CA LYS A 123 2.70 -10.62 18.08
C LYS A 123 1.68 -11.73 17.83
N VAL A 124 0.98 -11.69 16.69
CA VAL A 124 -0.10 -12.63 16.37
C VAL A 124 0.44 -13.93 15.76
N ILE A 125 1.59 -13.88 15.08
CA ILE A 125 2.20 -15.03 14.40
C ILE A 125 3.57 -15.32 15.06
N PRO A 126 3.60 -16.11 16.15
CA PRO A 126 4.84 -16.41 16.89
C PRO A 126 5.76 -17.41 16.18
N GLU A 127 5.27 -18.12 15.16
CA GLU A 127 6.07 -19.03 14.36
C GLU A 127 7.15 -18.26 13.57
N LYS A 128 8.26 -18.91 13.24
CA LYS A 128 9.36 -18.27 12.48
C LYS A 128 9.31 -18.54 10.98
N SER A 129 8.37 -19.37 10.53
CA SER A 129 8.20 -19.81 9.15
C SER A 129 7.12 -19.03 8.41
N TRP A 130 7.09 -17.72 8.57
CA TRP A 130 6.21 -16.84 7.80
C TRP A 130 7.00 -15.66 7.23
N LYS A 131 6.41 -14.99 6.26
CA LYS A 131 6.95 -13.78 5.65
C LYS A 131 5.85 -12.76 5.45
N ILE A 132 6.24 -11.50 5.47
CA ILE A 132 5.39 -10.39 5.03
C ILE A 132 5.67 -10.14 3.55
N ILE A 133 4.63 -9.85 2.79
CA ILE A 133 4.74 -9.47 1.38
C ILE A 133 4.06 -8.11 1.24
N ILE A 134 4.86 -7.05 1.20
CA ILE A 134 4.37 -5.70 0.97
C ILE A 134 4.35 -5.46 -0.53
N VAL A 135 3.23 -4.96 -1.05
CA VAL A 135 3.10 -4.55 -2.44
C VAL A 135 2.93 -3.05 -2.44
N ASP A 136 4.00 -2.32 -2.74
CA ASP A 136 3.99 -0.86 -2.68
C ASP A 136 4.99 -0.25 -3.66
N ILE A 137 4.89 1.05 -3.89
CA ILE A 137 5.86 1.76 -4.73
C ILE A 137 7.17 1.89 -3.94
N VAL A 138 8.26 1.41 -4.54
CA VAL A 138 9.62 1.60 -4.02
C VAL A 138 10.32 2.58 -4.93
N LEU A 139 10.51 3.81 -4.44
CA LEU A 139 11.12 4.90 -5.19
C LEU A 139 12.61 4.61 -5.43
N GLU A 140 13.05 4.83 -6.66
CA GLU A 140 14.47 4.83 -7.00
C GLU A 140 15.08 6.19 -6.64
N PRO A 141 16.20 6.22 -5.90
CA PRO A 141 16.80 7.48 -5.44
C PRO A 141 17.38 8.34 -6.57
N ASN A 142 17.64 7.74 -7.75
CA ASN A 142 18.31 8.42 -8.85
C ASN A 142 17.35 9.04 -9.88
N GLY A 143 16.05 8.72 -9.83
CA GLY A 143 15.06 9.26 -10.79
C GLY A 143 15.22 8.73 -12.22
N GLU A 144 15.94 7.62 -12.43
CA GLU A 144 16.25 7.05 -13.75
C GLU A 144 15.30 5.91 -14.17
N GLY A 145 14.35 5.54 -13.32
CA GLY A 145 13.36 4.51 -13.60
C GLY A 145 12.28 4.98 -14.57
N ILE A 146 11.83 4.06 -15.44
CA ILE A 146 10.79 4.30 -16.46
C ILE A 146 9.48 4.85 -15.85
N LEU A 147 9.21 4.55 -14.58
CA LEU A 147 7.97 4.92 -13.89
C LEU A 147 8.19 5.92 -12.74
N ASP A 148 9.37 6.53 -12.64
CA ASP A 148 9.73 7.38 -11.49
C ASP A 148 8.86 8.63 -11.38
N ASP A 149 8.58 9.31 -12.50
CA ASP A 149 7.63 10.43 -12.55
C ASP A 149 6.26 10.04 -11.99
N THR A 150 5.81 8.82 -12.33
CA THR A 150 4.53 8.31 -11.82
C THR A 150 4.64 8.02 -10.32
N GLY A 151 5.76 7.49 -9.84
CA GLY A 151 6.02 7.27 -8.42
C GLY A 151 5.96 8.57 -7.61
N LEU A 152 6.54 9.66 -8.14
CA LEU A 152 6.47 10.99 -7.53
C LEU A 152 5.05 11.57 -7.53
N VAL A 153 4.27 11.34 -8.59
CA VAL A 153 2.85 11.71 -8.61
C VAL A 153 2.05 10.98 -7.53
N PHE A 154 2.35 9.69 -7.29
CA PHE A 154 1.75 8.96 -6.18
C PHE A 154 2.22 9.46 -4.82
N ASP A 155 3.49 9.83 -4.66
CA ASP A 155 4.00 10.43 -3.41
C ASP A 155 3.27 11.73 -3.06
N LEU A 156 3.16 12.66 -4.02
CA LEU A 156 2.38 13.89 -3.84
C LEU A 156 0.92 13.59 -3.50
N LEU A 157 0.35 12.57 -4.13
CA LEU A 157 -1.02 12.16 -3.85
C LEU A 157 -1.17 11.65 -2.41
N MET A 158 -0.22 10.85 -1.93
CA MET A 158 -0.23 10.35 -0.55
C MET A 158 -0.10 11.50 0.45
N ILE A 159 0.79 12.47 0.19
CA ILE A 159 0.95 13.68 1.04
C ILE A 159 -0.35 14.49 1.09
N ALA A 160 -1.04 14.66 -0.03
CA ALA A 160 -2.28 15.44 -0.07
C ALA A 160 -3.46 14.74 0.63
N HIS A 161 -3.50 13.40 0.63
CA HIS A 161 -4.70 12.65 0.99
C HIS A 161 -4.62 11.86 2.30
N ALA A 162 -3.42 11.63 2.84
CA ALA A 162 -3.25 10.82 4.03
C ALA A 162 -2.27 11.47 5.02
N SER A 163 -2.57 11.35 6.31
CA SER A 163 -1.69 11.81 7.37
C SER A 163 -0.36 11.06 7.35
N GLY A 164 0.74 11.78 7.08
CA GLY A 164 2.08 11.18 6.95
C GLY A 164 2.24 10.22 5.78
N GLY A 165 1.31 10.26 4.80
CA GLY A 165 1.37 9.46 3.59
C GLY A 165 2.54 9.88 2.72
N ARG A 166 3.35 8.91 2.31
CA ARG A 166 4.46 9.08 1.39
C ARG A 166 4.90 7.74 0.80
N GLU A 167 5.38 7.78 -0.43
CA GLU A 167 6.14 6.68 -1.03
C GLU A 167 7.57 6.68 -0.50
N ARG A 168 8.24 5.53 -0.54
CA ARG A 168 9.49 5.30 0.18
C ARG A 168 10.54 4.69 -0.71
N THR A 169 11.78 5.10 -0.48
CA THR A 169 12.95 4.43 -1.05
C THR A 169 13.21 3.10 -0.34
N GLU A 170 14.00 2.21 -0.96
CA GLU A 170 14.42 0.97 -0.31
C GLU A 170 15.12 1.22 1.04
N SER A 171 15.96 2.26 1.12
CA SER A 171 16.68 2.62 2.34
C SER A 171 15.75 3.01 3.50
N GLU A 172 14.59 3.59 3.19
CA GLU A 172 13.56 3.94 4.16
C GLU A 172 12.75 2.70 4.56
N TRP A 173 12.42 1.83 3.60
CA TRP A 173 11.82 0.53 3.87
C TRP A 173 12.66 -0.30 4.81
N LYS A 174 13.98 -0.37 4.60
CA LYS A 174 14.93 -1.06 5.49
C LYS A 174 14.76 -0.63 6.96
N LYS A 175 14.78 0.68 7.22
CA LYS A 175 14.65 1.23 8.58
C LYS A 175 13.32 0.85 9.23
N ILE A 176 12.22 0.87 8.47
CA ILE A 176 10.88 0.52 8.94
C ILE A 176 10.79 -0.97 9.27
N LEU A 177 11.30 -1.83 8.38
CA LEU A 177 11.29 -3.27 8.54
C LEU A 177 12.13 -3.70 9.74
N GLU A 178 13.35 -3.14 9.87
CA GLU A 178 14.20 -3.36 11.04
C GLU A 178 13.52 -2.92 12.34
N GLY A 179 12.93 -1.72 12.37
CA GLY A 179 12.16 -1.23 13.52
C GLY A 179 10.89 -2.03 13.84
N GLY A 180 10.36 -2.74 12.84
CA GLY A 180 9.22 -3.65 12.93
C GLY A 180 9.57 -5.10 13.30
N GLY A 181 10.87 -5.45 13.44
CA GLY A 181 11.31 -6.80 13.79
C GLY A 181 11.62 -7.72 12.60
N PHE A 182 11.81 -7.16 11.41
CA PHE A 182 12.10 -7.87 10.16
C PHE A 182 13.47 -7.45 9.60
N PRO A 183 14.60 -7.97 10.14
CA PRO A 183 15.93 -7.53 9.75
C PRO A 183 16.37 -8.05 8.38
N ARG A 184 15.70 -9.08 7.86
CA ARG A 184 15.96 -9.64 6.53
C ARG A 184 14.81 -9.28 5.62
N TYR A 185 15.11 -8.69 4.47
CA TYR A 185 14.12 -8.38 3.46
C TYR A 185 14.72 -8.47 2.05
N LYS A 186 13.86 -8.54 1.04
CA LYS A 186 14.22 -8.54 -0.37
C LYS A 186 13.20 -7.69 -1.14
N VAL A 187 13.68 -6.78 -1.98
CA VAL A 187 12.84 -6.05 -2.94
C VAL A 187 12.89 -6.77 -4.29
N ILE A 188 11.71 -6.96 -4.90
CA ILE A 188 11.53 -7.62 -6.18
C ILE A 188 10.75 -6.66 -7.08
N LYS A 189 11.36 -6.28 -8.20
CA LYS A 189 10.69 -5.49 -9.24
C LYS A 189 9.78 -6.40 -10.05
N ILE A 190 8.57 -5.93 -10.29
CA ILE A 190 7.55 -6.60 -11.11
C ILE A 190 7.15 -5.66 -12.25
N PRO A 191 6.51 -6.13 -13.34
CA PRO A 191 6.21 -5.30 -14.51
C PRO A 191 5.01 -4.34 -14.28
N THR A 192 5.09 -3.53 -13.23
CA THR A 192 4.15 -2.48 -12.84
C THR A 192 4.89 -1.44 -12.00
N ILE A 193 4.21 -0.37 -11.59
CA ILE A 193 4.79 0.68 -10.72
C ILE A 193 5.07 0.19 -9.29
N ALA A 194 4.30 -0.78 -8.82
CA ALA A 194 4.53 -1.40 -7.53
C ALA A 194 5.74 -2.35 -7.59
N SER A 195 6.38 -2.51 -6.44
CA SER A 195 7.39 -3.54 -6.19
C SER A 195 6.86 -4.47 -5.09
N ILE A 196 7.46 -5.65 -4.99
CA ILE A 196 7.21 -6.57 -3.89
C ILE A 196 8.36 -6.44 -2.90
N VAL A 197 8.05 -6.21 -1.63
CA VAL A 197 9.02 -6.26 -0.54
C VAL A 197 8.69 -7.47 0.33
N GLU A 198 9.51 -8.52 0.21
CA GLU A 198 9.45 -9.67 1.10
C GLU A 198 10.22 -9.36 2.37
N ALA A 199 9.62 -9.54 3.55
CA ALA A 199 10.27 -9.33 4.82
C ALA A 199 10.12 -10.55 5.74
N TYR A 200 11.19 -10.89 6.44
CA TYR A 200 11.29 -12.11 7.24
C TYR A 200 11.53 -11.77 8.72
N PRO A 201 10.74 -12.35 9.64
CA PRO A 201 10.88 -12.10 11.07
C PRO A 201 12.21 -12.67 11.61
N MET A 202 12.60 -12.21 12.81
CA MET A 202 13.72 -12.77 13.60
C MET A 202 13.47 -14.19 14.13
#